data_AF-A0A7X8BWY8-F1
#
_entry.id   AF-A0A7X8BWY8-F1
#
_cell.length_a   1.000
_cell.length_b   1.000
_cell.length_c   1.000
_cell.angle_alpha   90.00
_cell.angle_beta   90.00
_cell.angle_gamma   90.00
#
_symmetry.space_group_name_H-M   'P 1'
#
loop_
_entity.id
_entity.type
_entity.pdbx_description
1 polymer ?
#
loop_
_entity_poly.entity_id
_entity_poly.type
_entity_poly.pdbx_seq_one_letter_code
_entity_poly.pdbx_strand_id
1 'polypeptide(L)'
;MIIKPLPEESKILNALLEKADLKRSVFHYTIDAFQLIKKEVREVTEWIKLQIEKKGKQIDVHYKENGEFELEIKFAGDTLFFIMHTNVFTFSPEHFIFKTNYVKEDPTRAFCGTILIYNFLSDSIKFNRMNDVGYLLGRIFINKEGHYFMQGKRQYSFLHRDFSSLIFNEEAVRDIVEIAITQAVDFDLFVPPIENIQEISLIDKINSVGSQAIRTGKRLGFDLDLHEKDSDLSMLLE
;
A
#
# COMPACT_ATOMS: atom_id res chain seq x y z
N MET A 1 25.48 4.87 -41.19
CA MET A 1 25.27 3.59 -40.47
C MET A 1 24.05 2.93 -41.10
N ILE A 2 24.22 1.80 -41.81
CA ILE A 2 23.08 1.10 -42.43
C ILE A 2 22.45 0.24 -41.34
N ILE A 3 21.24 0.61 -40.89
CA ILE A 3 20.47 -0.21 -39.95
C ILE A 3 20.03 -1.44 -40.72
N LYS A 4 20.53 -2.61 -40.34
CA LYS A 4 20.07 -3.89 -40.89
C LYS A 4 18.73 -4.22 -40.21
N PRO A 5 17.60 -4.18 -40.92
CA PRO A 5 16.29 -4.38 -40.30
C PRO A 5 16.18 -5.81 -39.76
N LEU A 6 15.51 -5.95 -38.61
CA LEU A 6 15.00 -7.26 -38.18
C LEU A 6 13.89 -7.70 -39.16
N PRO A 7 13.63 -9.01 -39.30
CA PRO A 7 12.53 -9.51 -40.14
C PRO A 7 11.19 -8.84 -39.79
N GLU A 8 10.30 -8.60 -40.76
CA GLU A 8 8.97 -8.00 -40.49
C GLU A 8 8.15 -8.85 -39.50
N GLU A 9 8.29 -10.19 -39.56
CA GLU A 9 7.76 -11.14 -38.56
C GLU A 9 8.72 -11.36 -37.39
N SER A 10 9.39 -10.30 -36.92
CA SER A 10 10.28 -10.40 -35.77
C SER A 10 9.45 -10.66 -34.52
N LYS A 11 9.53 -11.89 -33.98
CA LYS A 11 9.00 -12.26 -32.66
C LYS A 11 9.39 -11.26 -31.56
N ILE A 12 10.55 -10.60 -31.71
CA ILE A 12 11.04 -9.58 -30.78
C ILE A 12 10.18 -8.32 -30.87
N LEU A 13 9.83 -7.86 -32.07
CA LEU A 13 9.00 -6.67 -32.25
C LEU A 13 7.61 -6.88 -31.66
N ASN A 14 6.98 -8.01 -31.97
CA ASN A 14 5.65 -8.34 -31.42
C ASN A 14 5.67 -8.44 -29.90
N ALA A 15 6.66 -9.14 -29.31
CA ALA A 15 6.79 -9.23 -27.86
C ALA A 15 7.03 -7.87 -27.19
N LEU A 16 7.77 -6.96 -27.84
CA LEU A 16 7.98 -5.61 -27.35
C LEU A 16 6.69 -4.77 -27.38
N LEU A 17 5.94 -4.83 -28.48
CA LEU A 17 4.68 -4.13 -28.64
C LEU A 17 3.64 -4.63 -27.63
N GLU A 18 3.43 -5.94 -27.54
CA GLU A 18 2.50 -6.55 -26.59
C GLU A 18 2.83 -6.17 -25.13
N LYS A 19 4.12 -6.21 -24.77
CA LYS A 19 4.55 -5.84 -23.41
C LYS A 19 4.41 -4.34 -23.14
N ALA A 20 4.63 -3.50 -24.14
CA ALA A 20 4.43 -2.06 -24.02
C ALA A 20 2.94 -1.72 -23.85
N ASP A 21 2.08 -2.32 -24.67
CA ASP A 21 0.63 -2.11 -24.61
C ASP A 21 0.04 -2.59 -23.28
N LEU A 22 0.46 -3.76 -22.81
CA LEU A 22 0.08 -4.28 -21.50
C LEU A 22 0.46 -3.31 -20.38
N LYS A 23 1.73 -2.86 -20.35
CA LYS A 23 2.20 -1.93 -19.32
C LYS A 23 1.45 -0.61 -19.35
N ARG A 24 1.19 -0.08 -20.55
CA ARG A 24 0.44 1.17 -20.73
C ARG A 24 -1.00 1.03 -20.23
N SER A 25 -1.66 -0.07 -20.56
CA SER A 25 -3.03 -0.34 -20.12
C SER A 25 -3.12 -0.45 -18.61
N VAL A 26 -2.26 -1.25 -17.97
CA VAL A 26 -2.20 -1.37 -16.50
C VAL A 26 -1.92 -0.03 -15.84
N PHE A 27 -0.96 0.74 -16.36
CA PHE A 27 -0.63 2.06 -15.82
C PHE A 27 -1.81 3.03 -15.89
N HIS A 28 -2.56 3.03 -17.00
CA HIS A 28 -3.74 3.87 -17.16
C HIS A 28 -4.81 3.57 -16.10
N TYR A 29 -5.20 2.30 -15.94
CA TYR A 29 -6.16 1.91 -14.91
C TYR A 29 -5.66 2.18 -13.49
N THR A 30 -4.34 2.06 -13.25
CA THR A 30 -3.76 2.35 -11.93
C THR A 30 -3.80 3.85 -11.62
N ILE A 31 -3.54 4.71 -12.59
CA ILE A 31 -3.70 6.16 -12.44
C ILE A 31 -5.15 6.52 -12.16
N ASP A 32 -6.09 5.98 -12.93
CA ASP A 32 -7.51 6.31 -12.78
C ASP A 32 -8.01 5.90 -11.38
N ALA A 33 -7.62 4.71 -10.93
CA ALA A 33 -7.84 4.26 -9.57
C ALA A 33 -7.21 5.19 -8.52
N PHE A 34 -5.97 5.64 -8.73
CA PHE A 34 -5.32 6.55 -7.78
C PHE A 34 -5.99 7.93 -7.73
N GLN A 35 -6.51 8.44 -8.85
CA GLN A 35 -7.32 9.65 -8.88
C GLN A 35 -8.63 9.47 -8.09
N LEU A 36 -9.24 8.29 -8.16
CA LEU A 36 -10.41 7.97 -7.36
C LEU A 36 -10.11 7.97 -5.87
N ILE A 37 -8.98 7.38 -5.46
CA ILE A 37 -8.48 7.44 -4.07
C ILE A 37 -8.27 8.90 -3.64
N LYS A 38 -7.62 9.74 -4.46
CA LYS A 38 -7.43 11.16 -4.16
C LYS A 38 -8.74 11.88 -3.88
N LYS A 39 -9.75 11.66 -4.74
CA LYS A 39 -11.08 12.22 -4.57
C LYS A 39 -11.72 11.77 -3.26
N GLU A 40 -11.82 10.46 -3.02
CA GLU A 40 -12.48 9.91 -1.83
C GLU A 40 -11.78 10.28 -0.53
N VAL A 41 -10.44 10.24 -0.49
CA VAL A 41 -9.69 10.64 0.71
C VAL A 41 -9.94 12.11 1.02
N ARG A 42 -10.01 12.99 0.02
CA ARG A 42 -10.35 14.40 0.22
C ARG A 42 -11.75 14.56 0.80
N GLU A 43 -12.75 13.89 0.22
CA GLU A 43 -14.14 13.95 0.69
C GLU A 43 -14.30 13.41 2.12
N VAL A 44 -13.66 12.29 2.44
CA VAL A 44 -13.62 11.73 3.80
C VAL A 44 -12.96 12.72 4.77
N THR A 45 -11.84 13.33 4.38
CA THR A 45 -11.12 14.31 5.21
C THR A 45 -11.99 15.51 5.55
N GLU A 46 -12.66 16.08 4.55
CA GLU A 46 -13.57 17.23 4.71
C GLU A 46 -14.76 16.87 5.61
N TRP A 47 -15.34 15.69 5.41
CA TRP A 47 -16.41 15.19 6.26
C TRP A 47 -15.96 15.04 7.72
N ILE A 48 -14.82 14.39 7.97
CA ILE A 48 -14.25 14.20 9.31
C ILE A 48 -14.05 15.57 9.99
N LYS A 49 -13.45 16.52 9.28
CA LYS A 49 -13.20 17.88 9.79
C LYS A 49 -14.50 18.56 10.23
N LEU A 50 -15.54 18.51 9.38
CA LEU A 50 -16.85 19.08 9.70
C LEU A 50 -17.48 18.43 10.95
N GLN A 51 -17.37 17.11 11.10
CA GLN A 51 -17.91 16.42 12.29
C GLN A 51 -17.16 16.78 13.57
N ILE A 52 -15.84 17.00 13.48
CA ILE A 52 -14.99 17.40 14.61
C ILE A 52 -15.36 18.81 15.07
N GLU A 53 -15.53 19.75 14.12
CA GLU A 53 -15.96 21.12 14.38
C GLU A 53 -17.35 21.16 15.06
N LYS A 54 -18.31 20.37 14.56
CA LYS A 54 -19.64 20.23 15.18
C LYS A 54 -19.60 19.73 16.62
N LYS A 55 -18.59 18.94 16.99
CA LYS A 55 -18.38 18.42 18.35
C LYS A 55 -17.56 19.37 19.23
N GLY A 56 -17.19 20.56 18.73
CA GLY A 56 -16.40 21.55 19.47
C GLY A 56 -14.99 21.07 19.82
N LYS A 57 -14.43 20.15 19.04
CA LYS A 57 -13.07 19.63 19.22
C LYS A 57 -12.11 20.31 18.25
N GLN A 58 -10.85 20.41 18.65
CA GLN A 58 -9.77 20.88 17.78
C GLN A 58 -8.81 19.72 17.57
N ILE A 59 -9.07 18.94 16.52
CA ILE A 59 -8.20 17.85 16.08
C ILE A 59 -7.69 18.25 14.70
N ASP A 60 -6.38 18.20 14.52
CA ASP A 60 -5.74 18.50 13.25
C ASP A 60 -6.03 17.37 12.25
N VAL A 61 -6.75 17.70 11.19
CA VAL A 61 -7.10 16.80 10.09
C VAL A 61 -6.78 17.49 8.78
N HIS A 62 -5.90 16.89 7.99
CA HIS A 62 -5.38 17.50 6.77
C HIS A 62 -5.25 16.49 5.65
N TYR A 63 -5.53 16.94 4.43
CA TYR A 63 -5.29 16.23 3.19
C TYR A 63 -4.27 17.01 2.37
N LYS A 64 -3.29 16.31 1.81
CA LYS A 64 -2.28 16.91 0.94
C LYS A 64 -1.87 15.95 -0.15
N GLU A 65 -1.68 16.47 -1.36
CA GLU A 65 -1.09 15.74 -2.47
C GLU A 65 0.39 16.06 -2.58
N ASN A 66 1.22 15.01 -2.65
CA ASN A 66 2.66 15.11 -2.82
C ASN A 66 3.01 14.69 -4.25
N GLY A 67 2.64 15.56 -5.20
CA GLY A 67 2.81 15.29 -6.62
C GLY A 67 1.75 14.33 -7.20
N GLU A 68 2.11 13.66 -8.28
CA GLU A 68 1.16 12.86 -9.07
C GLU A 68 0.83 11.52 -8.40
N PHE A 69 1.81 10.91 -7.74
CA PHE A 69 1.77 9.51 -7.29
C PHE A 69 1.72 9.33 -5.78
N GLU A 70 1.54 10.41 -5.02
CA GLU A 70 1.45 10.35 -3.57
C GLU A 70 0.41 11.32 -3.03
N LEU A 71 -0.30 10.88 -2.00
CA LEU A 71 -1.14 11.73 -1.16
C LEU A 71 -0.96 11.31 0.31
N GLU A 72 -1.18 12.26 1.21
CA GLU A 72 -1.19 12.04 2.64
C GLU A 72 -2.50 12.54 3.26
N ILE A 73 -3.00 11.79 4.25
CA ILE A 73 -4.06 12.24 5.15
C ILE A 73 -3.54 12.14 6.58
N LYS A 74 -3.56 13.28 7.27
CA LYS A 74 -3.22 13.40 8.69
C LYS A 74 -4.50 13.45 9.51
N PHE A 75 -4.55 12.71 10.61
CA PHE A 75 -5.62 12.80 11.60
C PHE A 75 -5.10 12.41 12.98
N ALA A 76 -5.48 13.19 14.00
CA ALA A 76 -5.04 12.97 15.37
C ALA A 76 -3.50 12.87 15.49
N GLY A 77 -2.96 11.68 15.77
CA GLY A 77 -1.52 11.42 15.91
C GLY A 77 -0.91 10.59 14.77
N ASP A 78 -1.70 10.21 13.76
CA ASP A 78 -1.29 9.34 12.66
C ASP A 78 -1.41 10.06 11.30
N THR A 79 -0.56 9.64 10.37
CA THR A 79 -0.56 10.10 8.98
C THR A 79 -0.52 8.89 8.07
N LEU A 80 -1.55 8.75 7.25
CA LEU A 80 -1.57 7.76 6.18
C LEU A 80 -0.97 8.33 4.91
N PHE A 81 -0.15 7.54 4.23
CA PHE A 81 0.33 7.81 2.87
C PHE A 81 -0.25 6.78 1.91
N PHE A 82 -0.80 7.24 0.80
CA PHE A 82 -1.12 6.40 -0.34
C PHE A 82 -0.10 6.70 -1.43
N ILE A 83 0.62 5.66 -1.86
CA ILE A 83 1.74 5.78 -2.79
C ILE A 83 1.49 4.85 -3.98
N MET A 84 1.31 5.43 -5.17
CA MET A 84 1.23 4.69 -6.42
C MET A 84 2.64 4.38 -6.94
N HIS A 85 2.90 3.13 -7.28
CA HIS A 85 4.12 2.74 -7.97
C HIS A 85 3.95 2.85 -9.50
N THR A 86 4.97 3.32 -10.22
CA THR A 86 4.90 3.54 -11.68
C THR A 86 5.17 2.28 -12.50
N ASN A 87 5.89 1.31 -11.95
CA ASN A 87 6.10 0.01 -12.57
C ASN A 87 4.90 -0.93 -12.45
N VAL A 88 4.83 -1.86 -13.41
CA VAL A 88 3.89 -2.98 -13.44
C VAL A 88 4.57 -4.24 -12.93
N PHE A 89 3.91 -4.95 -12.03
CA PHE A 89 4.39 -6.16 -11.37
C PHE A 89 3.53 -7.36 -11.73
N THR A 90 4.05 -8.55 -11.51
CA THR A 90 3.30 -9.82 -11.52
C THR A 90 3.66 -10.60 -10.26
N PHE A 91 2.95 -11.68 -9.99
CA PHE A 91 3.05 -12.45 -8.76
C PHE A 91 3.96 -13.67 -8.94
N SER A 92 4.37 -14.32 -7.83
CA SER A 92 5.09 -15.58 -7.93
C SER A 92 4.21 -16.65 -8.59
N PRO A 93 4.79 -17.61 -9.35
CA PRO A 93 4.01 -18.66 -10.01
C PRO A 93 3.08 -19.46 -9.09
N GLU A 94 3.42 -19.56 -7.81
CA GLU A 94 2.67 -20.29 -6.78
C GLU A 94 1.47 -19.48 -6.23
N HIS A 95 1.40 -18.19 -6.53
CA HIS A 95 0.38 -17.29 -6.00
C HIS A 95 -1.03 -17.71 -6.45
N PHE A 96 -1.98 -17.65 -5.52
CA PHE A 96 -3.33 -18.21 -5.72
C PHE A 96 -4.08 -17.62 -6.92
N ILE A 97 -3.76 -16.39 -7.34
CA ILE A 97 -4.42 -15.74 -8.49
C ILE A 97 -4.24 -16.55 -9.78
N PHE A 98 -3.11 -17.25 -9.95
CA PHE A 98 -2.84 -18.09 -11.13
C PHE A 98 -3.72 -19.34 -11.15
N LYS A 99 -4.35 -19.69 -10.02
CA LYS A 99 -5.32 -20.80 -9.94
C LYS A 99 -6.72 -20.39 -10.40
N THR A 100 -7.02 -19.09 -10.46
CA THR A 100 -8.32 -18.56 -10.91
C THR A 100 -8.55 -18.79 -12.40
N ASN A 101 -9.79 -19.04 -12.81
CA ASN A 101 -10.13 -19.17 -14.24
C ASN A 101 -9.85 -17.87 -15.00
N TYR A 102 -10.12 -16.74 -14.36
CA TYR A 102 -9.88 -15.40 -14.90
C TYR A 102 -8.45 -15.19 -15.41
N VAL A 103 -7.43 -15.56 -14.62
CA VAL A 103 -6.01 -15.45 -15.02
C VAL A 103 -5.58 -16.61 -15.93
N LYS A 104 -6.17 -17.80 -15.82
CA LYS A 104 -5.86 -18.93 -16.71
C LYS A 104 -6.28 -18.67 -18.15
N GLU A 105 -7.41 -18.00 -18.35
CA GLU A 105 -7.90 -17.61 -19.67
C GLU A 105 -6.98 -16.57 -20.35
N ASP A 106 -6.44 -15.64 -19.58
CA ASP A 106 -5.48 -14.65 -20.06
C ASP A 106 -4.43 -14.37 -18.98
N PRO A 107 -3.22 -14.97 -19.09
CA PRO A 107 -2.14 -14.79 -18.13
C PRO A 107 -1.67 -13.34 -17.98
N THR A 108 -1.95 -12.47 -18.96
CA THR A 108 -1.59 -11.06 -18.87
C THR A 108 -2.43 -10.29 -17.85
N ARG A 109 -3.57 -10.84 -17.40
CA ARG A 109 -4.39 -10.30 -16.30
C ARG A 109 -3.72 -10.36 -14.93
N ALA A 110 -2.65 -11.16 -14.78
CA ALA A 110 -1.86 -11.20 -13.55
C ALA A 110 -0.94 -9.97 -13.38
N PHE A 111 -0.74 -9.18 -14.44
CA PHE A 111 0.07 -7.97 -14.38
C PHE A 111 -0.73 -6.82 -13.81
N CYS A 112 -0.22 -6.24 -12.72
CA CYS A 112 -0.90 -5.22 -11.96
C CYS A 112 0.01 -4.02 -11.67
N GLY A 113 -0.59 -2.83 -11.62
CA GLY A 113 -0.01 -1.69 -10.92
C GLY A 113 -0.20 -1.87 -9.43
N THR A 114 0.49 -1.06 -8.63
CA THR A 114 0.47 -1.20 -7.17
C THR A 114 0.29 0.15 -6.49
N ILE A 115 -0.63 0.20 -5.53
CA ILE A 115 -0.82 1.34 -4.63
C ILE A 115 -0.60 0.85 -3.20
N LEU A 116 0.28 1.51 -2.48
CA LEU A 116 0.69 1.16 -1.12
C LEU A 116 0.02 2.10 -0.12
N ILE A 117 -0.45 1.56 1.00
CA ILE A 117 -1.02 2.35 2.10
C ILE A 117 -0.12 2.17 3.32
N TYR A 118 0.56 3.24 3.72
CA TYR A 118 1.41 3.25 4.91
C TYR A 118 0.80 4.10 6.02
N ASN A 119 0.98 3.69 7.26
CA ASN A 119 0.72 4.49 8.44
C ASN A 119 2.03 4.92 9.13
N PHE A 120 2.17 6.20 9.41
CA PHE A 120 3.25 6.81 10.18
C PHE A 120 2.70 7.61 11.36
N LEU A 121 3.50 7.75 12.42
CA LEU A 121 3.20 8.73 13.45
C LEU A 121 3.39 10.14 12.87
N SER A 122 2.40 11.01 13.04
CA SER A 122 2.49 12.39 12.57
C SER A 122 3.68 13.14 13.17
N ASP A 123 4.05 12.84 14.41
CA ASP A 123 5.23 13.42 15.07
C ASP A 123 6.54 13.00 14.41
N SER A 124 6.60 11.81 13.81
CA SER A 124 7.79 11.38 13.07
C SER A 124 8.05 12.28 11.87
N ILE A 125 6.98 12.69 11.18
CA ILE A 125 7.05 13.58 10.02
C ILE A 125 7.34 15.02 10.50
N LYS A 126 6.58 15.50 11.49
CA LYS A 126 6.69 16.86 12.01
C LYS A 126 8.10 17.19 12.54
N PHE A 127 8.74 16.23 13.20
CA PHE A 127 10.06 16.40 13.79
C PHE A 127 11.20 15.75 12.99
N ASN A 128 10.93 15.32 11.75
CA ASN A 128 11.90 14.63 10.89
C ASN A 128 12.65 13.50 11.62
N ARG A 129 11.91 12.67 12.36
CA ARG A 129 12.45 11.49 13.04
C ARG A 129 12.71 10.40 12.01
N MET A 130 13.82 10.55 11.27
CA MET A 130 14.20 9.70 10.14
C MET A 130 14.33 8.21 10.47
N ASN A 131 14.47 7.87 11.76
CA ASN A 131 14.62 6.51 12.24
C ASN A 131 13.30 5.84 12.64
N ASP A 132 12.18 6.57 12.63
CA ASP A 132 10.88 5.99 12.92
C ASP A 132 10.35 5.19 11.74
N VAL A 133 9.73 4.06 12.06
CA VAL A 133 9.25 3.11 11.06
C VAL A 133 7.78 3.39 10.73
N GLY A 134 7.45 3.40 9.44
CA GLY A 134 6.07 3.35 8.95
C GLY A 134 5.60 1.92 8.73
N TYR A 135 4.31 1.70 8.87
CA TYR A 135 3.69 0.37 8.79
C TYR A 135 2.84 0.26 7.54
N LEU A 136 3.12 -0.75 6.73
CA LEU A 136 2.28 -1.08 5.60
C LEU A 136 0.94 -1.64 6.11
N LEU A 137 -0.14 -0.90 5.90
CA LEU A 137 -1.50 -1.34 6.21
C LEU A 137 -2.01 -2.29 5.12
N GLY A 138 -1.77 -1.91 3.86
CA GLY A 138 -2.21 -2.69 2.71
C GLY A 138 -1.56 -2.31 1.39
N ARG A 139 -1.75 -3.18 0.40
CA ARG A 139 -1.33 -3.04 -0.98
C ARG A 139 -2.51 -3.35 -1.88
N ILE A 140 -2.81 -2.45 -2.79
CA ILE A 140 -3.85 -2.59 -3.79
C ILE A 140 -3.15 -2.90 -5.11
N PHE A 141 -3.62 -3.93 -5.80
CA PHE A 141 -3.17 -4.36 -7.10
C PHE A 141 -4.29 -4.13 -8.10
N ILE A 142 -4.02 -3.42 -9.20
CA ILE A 142 -5.01 -3.10 -10.24
C ILE A 142 -4.50 -3.60 -11.58
N ASN A 143 -5.31 -4.38 -12.29
CA ASN A 143 -4.89 -4.98 -13.55
C ASN A 143 -5.32 -4.16 -14.79
N LYS A 144 -5.02 -4.70 -15.97
CA LYS A 144 -5.29 -4.09 -17.28
C LYS A 144 -6.79 -3.97 -17.63
N GLU A 145 -7.68 -4.48 -16.79
CA GLU A 145 -9.14 -4.45 -16.98
C GLU A 145 -9.84 -3.68 -15.83
N GLY A 146 -9.07 -3.03 -14.94
CA GLY A 146 -9.62 -2.31 -13.79
C GLY A 146 -10.11 -3.20 -12.65
N HIS A 147 -9.85 -4.52 -12.72
CA HIS A 147 -10.09 -5.40 -11.59
C HIS A 147 -9.01 -5.21 -10.54
N TYR A 148 -9.39 -5.33 -9.27
CA TYR A 148 -8.46 -5.15 -8.17
C TYR A 148 -8.40 -6.32 -7.20
N PHE A 149 -7.25 -6.43 -6.57
CA PHE A 149 -6.98 -7.33 -5.48
C PHE A 149 -6.25 -6.55 -4.39
N MET A 150 -6.63 -6.74 -3.14
CA MET A 150 -5.98 -6.08 -2.02
C MET A 150 -5.38 -7.09 -1.06
N GLN A 151 -4.17 -6.80 -0.58
CA GLN A 151 -3.52 -7.53 0.50
C GLN A 151 -3.31 -6.58 1.67
N GLY A 152 -3.60 -7.03 2.89
CA GLY A 152 -3.28 -6.29 4.09
C GLY A 152 -3.37 -7.19 5.31
N LYS A 153 -2.97 -6.65 6.47
CA LYS A 153 -3.07 -7.39 7.74
C LYS A 153 -4.51 -7.31 8.28
N ARG A 154 -4.91 -8.31 9.09
CA ARG A 154 -6.20 -8.36 9.82
C ARG A 154 -7.44 -8.28 8.92
N GLN A 155 -8.20 -7.17 8.97
CA GLN A 155 -9.51 -7.06 8.30
C GLN A 155 -9.39 -7.13 6.77
N TYR A 156 -8.23 -6.81 6.21
CA TYR A 156 -7.96 -6.94 4.77
C TYR A 156 -7.76 -8.39 4.31
N SER A 157 -7.63 -9.37 5.20
CA SER A 157 -7.38 -10.79 4.84
C SER A 157 -8.63 -11.52 4.34
N PHE A 158 -9.82 -10.98 4.61
CA PHE A 158 -11.11 -11.56 4.18
C PHE A 158 -11.79 -10.78 3.05
N LEU A 159 -11.47 -9.49 2.94
CA LEU A 159 -11.92 -8.65 1.84
C LEU A 159 -11.16 -9.05 0.57
N HIS A 160 -11.91 -9.38 -0.48
CA HIS A 160 -11.42 -9.43 -1.85
C HIS A 160 -10.62 -10.66 -2.30
N ARG A 161 -11.09 -11.87 -1.96
CA ARG A 161 -10.58 -13.11 -2.57
C ARG A 161 -10.97 -13.32 -4.04
N ASP A 162 -11.92 -12.54 -4.55
CA ASP A 162 -12.41 -12.69 -5.92
C ASP A 162 -11.87 -11.58 -6.83
N PHE A 163 -10.59 -11.74 -7.22
CA PHE A 163 -9.91 -10.87 -8.18
C PHE A 163 -10.66 -10.75 -9.52
N SER A 164 -11.55 -11.69 -9.85
CA SER A 164 -12.26 -11.72 -11.13
C SER A 164 -13.55 -10.92 -11.15
N SER A 165 -14.15 -10.63 -9.99
CA SER A 165 -15.45 -9.95 -9.91
C SER A 165 -15.35 -8.52 -9.41
N LEU A 166 -14.22 -8.14 -8.83
CA LEU A 166 -14.06 -6.88 -8.11
C LEU A 166 -13.49 -5.80 -9.02
N ILE A 167 -14.35 -4.84 -9.37
CA ILE A 167 -13.99 -3.64 -10.13
C ILE A 167 -13.65 -2.53 -9.15
N PHE A 168 -12.56 -1.80 -9.42
CA PHE A 168 -12.16 -0.68 -8.59
C PHE A 168 -13.08 0.54 -8.85
N ASN A 169 -14.04 0.78 -7.97
CA ASN A 169 -15.05 1.83 -8.08
C ASN A 169 -15.11 2.72 -6.82
N GLU A 170 -15.98 3.73 -6.80
CA GLU A 170 -16.08 4.71 -5.71
C GLU A 170 -16.40 4.03 -4.36
N GLU A 171 -17.32 3.06 -4.35
CA GLU A 171 -17.70 2.30 -3.15
C GLU A 171 -16.52 1.49 -2.59
N ALA A 172 -15.80 0.77 -3.47
CA ALA A 172 -14.60 0.02 -3.08
C ALA A 172 -13.52 0.93 -2.50
N VAL A 173 -13.31 2.11 -3.10
CA VAL A 173 -12.34 3.09 -2.58
C VAL A 173 -12.78 3.61 -1.22
N ARG A 174 -14.06 3.93 -1.07
CA ARG A 174 -14.61 4.42 0.19
C ARG A 174 -14.37 3.42 1.32
N ASP A 175 -14.70 2.15 1.10
CA ASP A 175 -14.47 1.07 2.05
C ASP A 175 -12.99 0.94 2.42
N ILE A 176 -12.10 0.98 1.41
CA ILE A 176 -10.65 0.89 1.64
C ILE A 176 -10.15 2.03 2.52
N VAL A 177 -10.59 3.26 2.24
CA VAL A 177 -10.19 4.46 3.00
C VAL A 177 -10.72 4.39 4.42
N GLU A 178 -11.98 4.01 4.62
CA GLU A 178 -12.58 3.87 5.95
C GLU A 178 -11.85 2.81 6.78
N ILE A 179 -11.58 1.64 6.20
CA ILE A 179 -10.81 0.58 6.87
C ILE A 179 -9.39 1.06 7.20
N ALA A 180 -8.73 1.80 6.31
CA ALA A 180 -7.37 2.28 6.53
C ALA A 180 -7.30 3.25 7.71
N ILE A 181 -8.25 4.18 7.78
CA ILE A 181 -8.36 5.15 8.88
C ILE A 181 -8.69 4.43 10.19
N THR A 182 -9.68 3.53 10.19
CA THR A 182 -10.04 2.75 11.40
C THR A 182 -8.86 1.95 11.92
N GLN A 183 -8.13 1.24 11.03
CA GLN A 183 -6.95 0.48 11.43
C GLN A 183 -5.82 1.36 11.96
N ALA A 184 -5.67 2.58 11.46
CA ALA A 184 -4.66 3.52 11.96
C ALA A 184 -5.03 4.03 13.36
N VAL A 185 -6.30 4.37 13.58
CA VAL A 185 -6.81 4.86 14.88
C VAL A 185 -6.73 3.79 15.95
N ASP A 186 -7.07 2.53 15.62
CA ASP A 186 -7.00 1.40 16.56
C ASP A 186 -5.56 0.92 16.85
N PHE A 187 -4.54 1.61 16.30
CA PHE A 187 -3.17 1.19 16.42
C PHE A 187 -2.49 1.79 17.67
N ASP A 188 -2.40 0.99 18.74
CA ASP A 188 -1.67 1.32 19.96
C ASP A 188 -0.13 1.27 19.80
N LEU A 189 0.56 2.23 20.45
CA LEU A 189 2.02 2.25 20.59
C LEU A 189 2.46 1.34 21.74
N PHE A 190 3.10 0.22 21.41
CA PHE A 190 3.74 -0.64 22.42
C PHE A 190 5.11 -0.09 22.82
N VAL A 191 5.39 -0.09 24.13
CA VAL A 191 6.71 0.25 24.67
C VAL A 191 7.71 -0.83 24.24
N PRO A 192 8.87 -0.47 23.64
CA PRO A 192 9.88 -1.47 23.31
C PRO A 192 10.36 -2.22 24.57
N PRO A 193 10.69 -3.52 24.48
CA PRO A 193 11.23 -4.28 25.61
C PRO A 193 12.46 -3.60 26.20
N ILE A 194 12.59 -3.62 27.53
CA ILE A 194 13.65 -2.89 28.24
C ILE A 194 15.04 -3.33 27.81
N GLU A 195 15.19 -4.60 27.38
CA GLU A 195 16.45 -5.16 26.88
C GLU A 195 16.97 -4.45 25.61
N ASN A 196 16.08 -3.83 24.82
CA ASN A 196 16.45 -3.06 23.63
C ASN A 196 16.82 -1.60 23.93
N ILE A 197 16.69 -1.15 25.18
CA ILE A 197 16.89 0.26 25.61
C ILE A 197 18.14 0.40 26.50
N GLN A 198 18.79 -0.70 26.88
CA GLN A 198 19.77 -0.70 27.97
C GLN A 198 21.04 0.14 27.72
N GLU A 199 21.48 0.33 26.47
CA GLU A 199 22.70 1.08 26.18
C GLU A 199 22.52 2.01 24.98
N ILE A 200 22.74 3.32 25.20
CA ILE A 200 22.87 4.32 24.13
C ILE A 200 24.36 4.67 24.01
N SER A 201 24.93 4.52 22.82
CA SER A 201 26.32 4.89 22.59
C SER A 201 26.48 6.42 22.56
N LEU A 202 27.68 6.92 22.86
CA LEU A 202 27.96 8.36 22.81
C LEU A 202 27.80 8.93 21.39
N ILE A 203 28.07 8.11 20.37
CA ILE A 203 27.85 8.46 18.96
C ILE A 203 26.36 8.54 18.63
N ASP A 204 25.54 7.62 19.14
CA ASP A 204 24.08 7.69 19.00
C ASP A 204 23.51 8.91 19.71
N LYS A 205 24.04 9.26 20.89
CA LYS A 205 23.68 10.49 21.60
C LYS A 205 24.01 11.73 20.76
N ILE A 206 25.21 11.82 20.18
CA ILE A 206 25.61 12.97 19.35
C ILE A 206 24.76 13.05 18.07
N ASN A 207 24.49 11.93 17.43
CA ASN A 207 23.61 11.86 16.24
C ASN A 207 22.14 12.16 16.59
N SER A 208 21.71 11.84 17.81
CA SER A 208 20.35 12.08 18.29
C SER A 208 20.04 13.55 18.60
N VAL A 209 21.07 14.40 18.78
CA VAL A 209 20.90 15.85 18.99
C VAL A 209 20.41 16.55 17.70
N GLY A 210 20.60 15.94 16.53
CA GLY A 210 20.03 16.41 15.24
C GLY A 210 18.84 15.59 14.72
N SER A 211 18.65 14.37 15.23
CA SER A 211 17.56 13.46 14.85
C SER A 211 17.20 12.60 16.05
N GLN A 212 16.28 13.06 16.92
CA GLN A 212 16.00 12.45 18.23
C GLN A 212 15.81 10.93 18.13
N ALA A 213 16.83 10.19 18.58
CA ALA A 213 16.94 8.75 18.51
C ALA A 213 16.45 8.14 19.82
N ILE A 214 15.14 7.90 19.89
CA ILE A 214 14.58 6.76 20.61
C ILE A 214 13.66 6.10 19.60
N ARG A 215 14.00 4.88 19.15
CA ARG A 215 13.18 4.13 18.20
C ARG A 215 11.84 3.80 18.86
N THR A 216 10.80 4.55 18.52
CA THR A 216 9.42 4.21 18.86
C THR A 216 8.84 3.38 17.72
N GLY A 217 9.04 2.06 17.81
CA GLY A 217 8.49 1.10 16.85
C GLY A 217 7.22 0.45 17.38
N LYS A 218 6.12 0.58 16.64
CA LYS A 218 4.91 -0.23 16.76
C LYS A 218 5.25 -1.70 16.39
N ARG A 219 4.99 -2.70 17.25
CA ARG A 219 5.13 -4.13 16.87
C ARG A 219 3.76 -4.70 16.48
N LEU A 220 3.54 -4.92 15.19
CA LEU A 220 2.63 -5.99 14.76
C LEU A 220 3.37 -7.30 15.05
N GLY A 221 2.72 -8.28 15.69
CA GLY A 221 3.28 -9.61 15.90
C GLY A 221 3.88 -10.15 14.60
N PHE A 222 5.20 -10.01 14.49
CA PHE A 222 6.01 -10.45 13.38
C PHE A 222 6.84 -11.59 13.95
N ASP A 223 6.48 -12.82 13.58
CA ASP A 223 7.53 -13.77 13.23
C ASP A 223 7.93 -13.41 11.80
N LEU A 224 9.12 -12.83 11.69
CA LEU A 224 9.82 -12.67 10.43
C LEU A 224 10.57 -13.99 10.19
N ASP A 225 9.83 -15.09 10.07
CA ASP A 225 10.41 -16.31 9.51
C ASP A 225 10.55 -16.07 8.01
N LEU A 226 11.81 -15.95 7.57
CA LEU A 226 12.23 -15.97 6.16
C LEU A 226 11.98 -17.34 5.48
N HIS A 227 11.01 -18.11 6.01
CA HIS A 227 10.54 -19.39 5.51
C HIS A 227 9.02 -19.47 5.71
N GLU A 228 8.22 -18.76 4.90
CA GLU A 228 6.84 -19.18 4.67
C GLU A 228 6.85 -20.49 3.85
N LYS A 229 7.09 -21.60 4.55
CA LYS A 229 6.48 -22.88 4.23
C LYS A 229 5.13 -22.89 4.94
N ASP A 230 4.07 -23.02 4.15
CA ASP A 230 2.77 -23.59 4.49
C ASP A 230 2.50 -23.83 5.99
N SER A 231 1.67 -23.00 6.63
CA SER A 231 1.06 -23.37 7.92
C SER A 231 -0.44 -23.06 8.07
N ASP A 232 -1.08 -22.37 7.11
CA ASP A 232 -2.53 -22.16 7.15
C ASP A 232 -3.36 -23.39 6.70
N LEU A 233 -2.72 -24.52 6.38
CA LEU A 233 -3.41 -25.77 6.03
C LEU A 233 -3.64 -26.73 7.21
N SER A 234 -3.25 -26.38 8.44
CA SER A 234 -3.30 -27.29 9.58
C SER A 234 -4.51 -27.10 10.53
N MET A 235 -5.40 -26.13 10.28
CA MET A 235 -6.64 -25.97 11.08
C MET A 235 -7.90 -26.56 10.43
N LEU A 236 -7.76 -27.53 9.52
CA LEU A 236 -8.91 -28.15 8.83
C LEU A 236 -8.96 -29.68 8.93
N LEU A 237 -8.45 -30.29 10.01
CA LEU A 237 -8.55 -31.75 10.17
C LEU A 237 -9.00 -32.32 11.51
N GLU A 238 -9.67 -31.57 12.39
CA GLU A 238 -10.53 -32.18 13.43
C GLU A 238 -11.84 -31.41 13.62
#